data_AF-A0A537B7C0-F1
#
_entry.id   AF-A0A537B7C0-F1
#
_cell.length_a   1.000
_cell.length_b   1.000
_cell.length_c   1.000
_cell.angle_alpha   90.00
_cell.angle_beta   90.00
_cell.angle_gamma   90.00
#
_symmetry.space_group_name_H-M   'P 1'
#
loop_
_entity.id
_entity.type
_entity.pdbx_description
1 polymer ?
#
loop_
_entity_poly.entity_id
_entity_poly.type
_entity_poly.pdbx_seq_one_letter_code
_entity_poly.pdbx_strand_id
1 'polypeptide(L)'
;MLAVVVLTAGLAFPWFMARQKAFVVSQHAFGTSRFECELPARRFYGIYIRASLLFLAFAIPGIALTGYLTFKQYDGSISLPEAFAWLAWLLPVLPVYIGYAVSFAYVQARSANLLWSKVHGPGLRFACTLSARRLTRLYFGNVIAIACSAGLLIPWAVIRTLRYRLANFSMIVAGSPVHHMNPSLAPVGASSQELGDFFNVDVGV
;
A
#
# COMPACT_ATOMS: atom_id res chain seq x y z
N MET A 1 -3.48 21.79 -4.62
CA MET A 1 -2.75 20.66 -4.02
C MET A 1 -1.54 20.23 -4.82
N LEU A 2 -1.70 19.93 -6.12
CA LEU A 2 -0.58 19.58 -7.01
C LEU A 2 0.57 20.60 -6.95
N ALA A 3 0.27 21.91 -6.87
CA ALA A 3 1.27 22.97 -6.79
C ALA A 3 2.23 22.83 -5.59
N VAL A 4 1.75 22.49 -4.38
CA VAL A 4 2.60 22.35 -3.18
C VAL A 4 3.43 21.06 -3.23
N VAL A 5 2.88 19.99 -3.80
CA VAL A 5 3.61 18.72 -4.00
C VAL A 5 4.72 18.89 -5.02
N VAL A 6 4.47 19.61 -6.11
CA VAL A 6 5.47 19.94 -7.13
C VAL A 6 6.53 20.90 -6.58
N LEU A 7 6.14 21.94 -5.84
CA LEU A 7 7.06 22.91 -5.20
C LEU A 7 7.95 22.29 -4.11
N THR A 8 7.48 21.26 -3.41
CA THR A 8 8.27 20.55 -2.39
C THR A 8 9.00 19.31 -2.94
N ALA A 9 9.10 19.18 -4.27
CA ALA A 9 9.73 18.04 -4.94
C ALA A 9 9.18 16.67 -4.46
N GLY A 10 7.88 16.61 -4.16
CA GLY A 10 7.20 15.40 -3.68
C GLY A 10 7.36 15.11 -2.19
N LEU A 11 8.13 15.89 -1.42
CA LEU A 11 8.27 15.65 0.04
C LEU A 11 6.95 15.84 0.79
N ALA A 12 6.08 16.76 0.38
CA ALA A 12 4.79 16.95 1.04
C ALA A 12 3.83 15.75 0.87
N PHE A 13 4.07 14.87 -0.12
CA PHE A 13 3.20 13.74 -0.44
C PHE A 13 3.04 12.72 0.71
N PRO A 14 4.11 12.16 1.31
CA PRO A 14 3.99 11.25 2.45
C PRO A 14 3.36 11.92 3.69
N TRP A 15 3.63 13.21 3.92
CA TRP A 15 3.01 13.95 5.03
C TRP A 15 1.50 14.08 4.83
N PHE A 16 1.08 14.44 3.62
CA PHE A 16 -0.33 14.56 3.27
C PHE A 16 -1.06 13.21 3.37
N MET A 17 -0.49 12.14 2.81
CA MET A 17 -1.05 10.79 2.90
C MET A 17 -1.18 10.30 4.35
N ALA A 18 -0.21 10.62 5.21
CA ALA A 18 -0.32 10.30 6.64
C ALA A 18 -1.44 11.09 7.32
N ARG A 19 -1.57 12.39 7.02
CA ARG A 19 -2.59 13.27 7.62
C ARG A 19 -3.99 12.93 7.15
N GLN A 20 -4.19 12.62 5.87
CA GLN A 20 -5.47 12.18 5.32
C GLN A 20 -5.93 10.88 5.98
N LYS A 21 -5.02 9.90 6.10
CA LYS A 21 -5.35 8.62 6.75
C LYS A 21 -5.59 8.77 8.25
N ALA A 22 -4.81 9.57 8.94
CA ALA A 22 -5.03 9.88 10.35
C ALA A 22 -6.38 10.59 10.56
N PHE A 23 -6.72 11.54 9.68
CA PHE A 23 -7.97 12.27 9.74
C PHE A 23 -9.19 11.34 9.57
N VAL A 24 -9.20 10.50 8.53
CA VAL A 24 -10.27 9.54 8.29
C VAL A 24 -10.45 8.61 9.50
N VAL A 25 -9.35 8.05 10.02
CA VAL A 25 -9.41 7.15 11.18
C VAL A 25 -9.88 7.87 12.45
N SER A 26 -9.45 9.12 12.67
CA SER A 26 -9.83 9.90 13.85
C SER A 26 -11.31 10.34 13.86
N GLN A 27 -11.94 10.39 12.69
CA GLN A 27 -13.35 10.73 12.54
C GLN A 27 -14.25 9.49 12.59
N HIS A 28 -13.68 8.28 12.65
CA HIS A 28 -14.46 7.07 12.90
C HIS A 28 -14.72 6.90 14.40
N ALA A 29 -15.99 6.64 14.72
CA ALA A 29 -16.44 6.27 16.05
C ALA A 29 -17.10 4.89 15.99
N PHE A 30 -16.87 4.07 17.00
CA PHE A 30 -17.62 2.84 17.21
C PHE A 30 -18.61 3.06 18.36
N GLY A 31 -19.87 3.32 18.02
CA GLY A 31 -20.88 3.78 18.98
C GLY A 31 -20.51 5.15 19.56
N THR A 32 -20.29 5.22 20.87
CA THR A 32 -19.89 6.44 21.59
C THR A 32 -18.37 6.62 21.72
N SER A 33 -17.60 5.59 21.34
CA SER A 33 -16.14 5.56 21.50
C SER A 33 -15.47 6.08 20.22
N ARG A 34 -14.90 7.28 20.29
CA ARG A 34 -14.07 7.84 19.21
C ARG A 34 -12.70 7.19 19.18
N PHE A 35 -12.18 6.92 17.99
CA PHE A 35 -10.80 6.48 17.83
C PHE A 35 -9.88 7.69 17.72
N GLU A 36 -8.80 7.69 18.48
CA GLU A 36 -7.74 8.68 18.37
C GLU A 36 -6.54 8.05 17.67
N CYS A 37 -5.93 8.83 16.78
CA CYS A 37 -4.79 8.36 15.99
C CYS A 37 -3.74 9.47 15.87
N GLU A 38 -2.76 9.43 16.76
CA GLU A 38 -1.59 10.30 16.68
C GLU A 38 -0.47 9.63 15.87
N LEU A 39 -0.38 10.00 14.60
CA LEU A 39 0.64 9.53 13.68
C LEU A 39 1.81 10.52 13.57
N PRO A 40 3.00 10.21 14.11
CA PRO A 40 4.16 11.08 13.97
C PRO A 40 4.66 11.07 12.52
N ALA A 41 4.55 12.20 11.83
CA ALA A 41 4.95 12.37 10.42
C ALA A 41 6.39 11.88 10.13
N ARG A 42 7.32 12.07 11.07
CA ARG A 42 8.73 11.63 10.96
C ARG A 42 8.88 10.13 10.72
N ARG A 43 8.03 9.29 11.33
CA ARG A 43 8.08 7.83 11.11
C ARG A 43 7.56 7.45 9.73
N PHE A 44 6.59 8.21 9.20
CA PHE A 44 6.08 8.02 7.85
C PHE A 44 7.14 8.40 6.80
N TYR A 45 7.84 9.52 6.99
CA TYR A 45 9.00 9.88 6.15
C TYR A 45 10.08 8.80 6.16
N GLY A 46 10.40 8.22 7.32
CA GLY A 46 11.36 7.12 7.41
C GLY A 46 10.96 5.87 6.60
N ILE A 47 9.67 5.60 6.44
CA ILE A 47 9.17 4.50 5.59
C ILE A 47 9.42 4.82 4.12
N TYR A 48 9.09 6.03 3.68
CA TYR A 48 9.27 6.46 2.28
C TYR A 48 10.75 6.55 1.90
N ILE A 49 11.60 7.11 2.77
CA ILE A 49 13.05 7.16 2.53
C ILE A 49 13.62 5.75 2.37
N ARG A 50 13.26 4.81 3.25
CA ARG A 50 13.70 3.41 3.13
C ARG A 50 13.17 2.74 1.87
N ALA A 51 11.94 3.04 1.45
CA ALA A 51 11.37 2.53 0.21
C ALA A 51 12.06 3.09 -1.04
N SER A 52 12.41 4.38 -1.02
CA SER A 52 13.18 5.02 -2.10
C SER A 52 14.60 4.46 -2.18
N LEU A 53 15.26 4.24 -1.03
CA LEU A 53 16.56 3.58 -0.96
C LEU A 53 16.50 2.14 -1.48
N LEU A 54 15.46 1.38 -1.13
CA LEU A 54 15.23 0.05 -1.68
C LEU A 54 15.03 0.10 -3.19
N PHE A 55 14.24 1.06 -3.70
CA PHE A 55 14.05 1.22 -5.14
C PHE A 55 15.37 1.51 -5.85
N LEU A 56 16.14 2.48 -5.33
CA LEU A 56 17.46 2.82 -5.86
C LEU A 56 18.43 1.64 -5.82
N ALA A 57 18.40 0.82 -4.78
CA ALA A 57 19.25 -0.37 -4.66
C ALA A 57 19.00 -1.40 -5.77
N PHE A 58 17.78 -1.48 -6.32
CA PHE A 58 17.46 -2.32 -7.48
C PHE A 58 17.59 -1.58 -8.82
N ALA A 59 17.27 -0.29 -8.84
CA ALA A 59 17.29 0.51 -10.07
C ALA A 59 18.70 0.86 -10.52
N ILE A 60 19.62 1.23 -9.61
CA ILE A 60 21.00 1.63 -9.98
C ILE A 60 21.75 0.47 -10.67
N PRO A 61 21.77 -0.77 -10.13
CA PRO A 61 22.41 -1.88 -10.83
C PRO A 61 21.73 -2.21 -12.16
N GLY A 62 20.39 -2.10 -12.22
CA GLY A 62 19.64 -2.30 -13.47
C GLY A 62 20.06 -1.32 -14.56
N ILE A 63 20.07 -0.02 -14.24
CA ILE A 63 20.47 1.06 -15.16
C ILE A 63 21.96 0.93 -15.53
N ALA A 64 22.83 0.65 -14.57
CA ALA A 64 24.27 0.48 -14.81
C ALA A 64 24.54 -0.73 -15.74
N LEU A 65 23.80 -1.83 -15.54
CA LEU A 65 23.87 -2.99 -16.42
C LEU A 65 23.38 -2.65 -17.83
N THR A 66 22.29 -1.89 -17.99
CA THR A 66 21.87 -1.39 -19.31
C THR A 66 22.98 -0.60 -19.98
N GLY A 67 23.53 0.40 -19.28
CA GLY A 67 24.55 1.27 -19.82
C GLY A 67 25.79 0.50 -20.24
N TYR A 68 26.20 -0.48 -19.43
CA TYR A 68 27.32 -1.36 -19.73
C TYR A 68 27.07 -2.23 -20.97
N LEU A 69 25.90 -2.87 -21.08
CA LEU A 69 25.56 -3.73 -22.21
C LEU A 69 25.45 -2.92 -23.52
N THR A 70 24.80 -1.77 -23.48
CA THR A 70 24.68 -0.87 -24.65
C THR A 70 26.05 -0.35 -25.09
N PHE A 71 26.92 0.01 -24.14
CA PHE A 71 28.29 0.44 -24.44
C PHE A 71 29.10 -0.69 -25.10
N LYS A 72 29.02 -1.91 -24.56
CA LYS A 72 29.71 -3.09 -25.10
C LYS A 72 29.21 -3.53 -26.47
N GLN A 73 27.93 -3.30 -26.77
CA GLN A 73 27.33 -3.52 -28.08
C GLN A 73 27.81 -2.46 -29.09
N TYR A 74 27.96 -1.20 -28.69
CA TYR A 74 28.50 -0.14 -29.55
C TYR A 74 29.99 -0.33 -29.87
N ASP A 75 30.76 -0.82 -28.90
CA ASP A 75 32.20 -1.14 -29.02
C ASP A 75 32.48 -2.41 -29.86
N GLY A 76 31.44 -3.11 -30.35
CA GLY A 76 31.56 -4.31 -31.18
C GLY A 76 32.07 -5.56 -30.46
N SER A 77 32.37 -5.46 -29.16
CA SER A 77 32.88 -6.57 -28.34
C SER A 77 31.86 -7.67 -28.05
N ILE A 78 30.56 -7.37 -28.17
CA ILE A 78 29.45 -8.31 -28.03
C ILE A 78 28.53 -8.14 -29.23
N SER A 79 28.57 -9.09 -30.17
CA SER A 79 27.60 -9.21 -31.26
C SER A 79 26.47 -10.15 -30.82
N LEU A 80 25.41 -9.59 -30.25
CA LEU A 80 24.17 -10.34 -30.11
C LEU A 80 23.56 -10.53 -31.52
N PRO A 81 23.11 -11.74 -31.90
CA PRO A 81 22.33 -11.91 -33.11
C PRO A 81 21.14 -10.94 -33.09
N GLU A 82 20.80 -10.33 -34.23
CA GLU A 82 19.73 -9.30 -34.31
C GLU A 82 18.39 -9.80 -33.72
N ALA A 83 18.13 -11.11 -33.80
CA ALA A 83 16.98 -11.78 -33.20
C ALA A 83 16.89 -11.64 -31.66
N PHE A 84 18.00 -11.36 -30.96
CA PHE A 84 18.06 -11.17 -29.50
C PHE A 84 18.35 -9.73 -29.09
N ALA A 85 18.36 -8.77 -30.01
CA ALA A 85 18.60 -7.35 -29.69
C ALA A 85 17.55 -6.78 -28.72
N TRP A 86 16.31 -7.29 -28.76
CA TRP A 86 15.25 -6.91 -27.79
C TRP A 86 15.55 -7.37 -26.36
N LEU A 87 16.34 -8.44 -26.18
CA LEU A 87 16.73 -8.95 -24.85
C LEU A 87 17.62 -7.93 -24.12
N ALA A 88 18.45 -7.18 -24.85
CA ALA A 88 19.31 -6.13 -24.29
C ALA A 88 18.49 -4.97 -23.69
N TRP A 89 17.29 -4.71 -24.22
CA TRP A 89 16.36 -3.72 -23.68
C TRP A 89 15.47 -4.26 -22.56
N LEU A 90 15.14 -5.56 -22.59
CA LEU A 90 14.19 -6.15 -21.65
C LEU A 90 14.84 -6.62 -20.33
N LEU A 91 16.06 -7.16 -20.41
CA LEU A 91 16.84 -7.63 -19.26
C LEU A 91 17.03 -6.56 -18.16
N PRO A 92 17.28 -5.27 -18.49
CA PRO A 92 17.51 -4.25 -17.48
C PRO A 92 16.24 -3.56 -16.96
N VAL A 93 15.12 -3.65 -17.69
CA VAL A 93 13.81 -3.13 -17.25
C VAL A 93 13.23 -4.00 -16.12
N LEU A 94 13.48 -5.31 -16.17
CA LEU A 94 13.05 -6.29 -15.17
C LEU A 94 13.44 -5.91 -13.72
N PRO A 95 14.72 -5.66 -13.39
CA PRO A 95 15.13 -5.31 -12.02
C PRO A 95 14.53 -3.98 -11.55
N VAL A 96 14.34 -3.00 -12.44
CA VAL A 96 13.68 -1.73 -12.10
C VAL A 96 12.21 -1.99 -11.72
N TYR A 97 11.51 -2.82 -12.48
CA TYR A 97 10.11 -3.17 -12.22
C TYR A 97 9.96 -4.01 -10.94
N ILE A 98 10.88 -4.95 -10.70
CA ILE A 98 10.93 -5.72 -9.45
C ILE A 98 11.18 -4.77 -8.27
N GLY A 99 12.15 -3.86 -8.40
CA GLY A 99 12.44 -2.83 -7.39
C GLY A 99 11.20 -1.99 -7.05
N TYR A 100 10.47 -1.56 -8.08
CA TYR A 100 9.21 -0.83 -7.92
C TYR A 100 8.17 -1.66 -7.14
N ALA A 101 7.93 -2.91 -7.54
CA ALA A 101 6.96 -3.80 -6.89
C ALA A 101 7.33 -4.09 -5.42
N VAL A 102 8.62 -4.29 -5.13
CA VAL A 102 9.14 -4.50 -3.76
C VAL A 102 8.92 -3.25 -2.91
N SER A 103 9.29 -2.07 -3.42
CA SER A 103 9.11 -0.80 -2.70
C SER A 103 7.63 -0.50 -2.45
N PHE A 104 6.76 -0.74 -3.42
CA PHE A 104 5.32 -0.58 -3.26
C PHE A 104 4.76 -1.48 -2.14
N ALA A 105 5.11 -2.78 -2.15
CA ALA A 105 4.70 -3.71 -1.10
C ALA A 105 5.23 -3.31 0.29
N TYR A 106 6.47 -2.80 0.34
CA TYR A 106 7.08 -2.33 1.59
C TYR A 106 6.34 -1.12 2.17
N VAL A 107 6.06 -0.10 1.36
CA VAL A 107 5.30 1.09 1.79
C VAL A 107 3.92 0.66 2.29
N GLN A 108 3.22 -0.19 1.53
CA GLN A 108 1.88 -0.62 1.91
C GLN A 108 1.86 -1.39 3.24
N ALA A 109 2.77 -2.34 3.45
CA ALA A 109 2.85 -3.11 4.69
C ALA A 109 3.24 -2.23 5.90
N ARG A 110 4.27 -1.39 5.75
CA ARG A 110 4.77 -0.56 6.86
C ARG A 110 3.84 0.59 7.22
N SER A 111 3.20 1.22 6.24
CA SER A 111 2.19 2.24 6.50
C SER A 111 0.97 1.66 7.20
N ALA A 112 0.51 0.46 6.81
CA ALA A 112 -0.59 -0.22 7.49
C ALA A 112 -0.24 -0.60 8.94
N ASN A 113 0.94 -1.19 9.18
CA ASN A 113 1.38 -1.53 10.53
C ASN A 113 1.51 -0.29 11.42
N LEU A 114 2.09 0.80 10.89
CA LEU A 114 2.28 2.03 11.65
C LEU A 114 0.93 2.67 12.00
N LEU A 115 0.01 2.74 11.03
CA LEU A 115 -1.32 3.30 11.24
C LEU A 115 -2.08 2.52 12.30
N TRP A 116 -2.26 1.22 12.11
CA TRP A 116 -3.07 0.40 13.03
C TRP A 116 -2.45 0.29 14.42
N SER A 117 -1.12 0.26 14.56
CA SER A 117 -0.44 0.26 15.87
C SER A 117 -0.65 1.53 16.70
N LYS A 118 -1.10 2.62 16.07
CA LYS A 118 -1.30 3.93 16.69
C LYS A 118 -2.77 4.30 16.85
N VAL A 119 -3.69 3.45 16.40
CA VAL A 119 -5.11 3.62 16.68
C VAL A 119 -5.39 3.13 18.09
N HIS A 120 -5.90 4.01 18.95
CA HIS A 120 -6.40 3.66 20.27
C HIS A 120 -7.84 4.15 20.44
N GLY A 121 -8.65 3.34 21.10
CA GLY A 121 -9.98 3.71 21.57
C GLY A 121 -10.17 3.27 23.02
N PRO A 122 -11.26 3.72 23.68
CA PRO A 122 -11.65 3.27 25.03
C PRO A 122 -11.74 1.73 25.10
N GLY A 123 -10.76 1.08 25.74
CA GLY A 123 -10.70 -0.39 25.87
C GLY A 123 -10.38 -1.17 24.58
N LEU A 124 -10.07 -0.50 23.46
CA LEU A 124 -9.83 -1.13 22.16
C LEU A 124 -8.48 -0.71 21.59
N ARG A 125 -7.63 -1.69 21.27
CA ARG A 125 -6.35 -1.47 20.59
C ARG A 125 -6.29 -2.31 19.33
N PHE A 126 -5.85 -1.72 18.22
CA PHE A 126 -5.62 -2.47 16.99
C PHE A 126 -4.13 -2.74 16.83
N ALA A 127 -3.80 -3.92 16.31
CA ALA A 127 -2.44 -4.28 15.96
C ALA A 127 -2.45 -4.96 14.59
N CYS A 128 -1.53 -4.53 13.73
CA CYS A 128 -1.32 -5.14 12.42
C CYS A 128 0.15 -5.50 12.27
N THR A 129 0.43 -6.76 11.96
CA THR A 129 1.78 -7.34 11.89
C THR A 129 2.10 -7.84 10.48
N LEU A 130 1.83 -7.02 9.46
CA LEU A 130 2.12 -7.38 8.07
C LEU A 130 3.63 -7.46 7.83
N SER A 131 4.11 -8.64 7.43
CA SER A 131 5.48 -8.81 6.94
C SER A 131 5.59 -8.33 5.49
N ALA A 132 6.46 -7.34 5.25
CA ALA A 132 6.74 -6.81 3.91
C ALA A 132 7.25 -7.92 2.96
N ARG A 133 8.18 -8.78 3.41
CA ARG A 133 8.73 -9.88 2.61
C ARG A 133 7.66 -10.87 2.16
N ARG A 134 6.74 -11.21 3.07
CA ARG A 134 5.66 -12.16 2.79
C ARG A 134 4.61 -11.54 1.86
N LEU A 135 4.34 -10.25 1.99
CA LEU A 135 3.45 -9.52 1.07
C LEU A 135 4.07 -9.41 -0.33
N THR A 136 5.37 -9.12 -0.45
CA THR A 136 6.08 -9.13 -1.73
C THR A 136 6.00 -10.50 -2.40
N ARG A 137 6.26 -11.59 -1.66
CA ARG A 137 6.16 -12.96 -2.21
C ARG A 137 4.73 -13.30 -2.64
N LEU A 138 3.73 -12.80 -1.91
CA LEU A 138 2.32 -12.97 -2.25
C LEU A 138 1.98 -12.25 -3.56
N TYR A 139 2.40 -10.99 -3.71
CA TYR A 139 2.19 -10.22 -4.95
C TYR A 139 2.90 -10.83 -6.15
N PHE A 140 4.13 -11.31 -5.97
CA PHE A 140 4.84 -12.00 -7.03
C PHE A 140 4.07 -13.26 -7.49
N GLY A 141 3.58 -14.07 -6.54
CA GLY A 141 2.74 -15.23 -6.86
C GLY A 141 1.42 -14.87 -7.53
N ASN A 142 0.81 -13.74 -7.16
CA ASN A 142 -0.40 -13.24 -7.79
C ASN A 142 -0.17 -12.78 -9.23
N VAL A 143 0.92 -12.04 -9.48
CA VAL A 143 1.28 -11.57 -10.84
C VAL A 143 1.53 -12.76 -11.76
N ILE A 144 2.26 -13.78 -11.31
CA ILE A 144 2.48 -15.00 -12.11
C ILE A 144 1.14 -15.69 -12.40
N ALA A 145 0.28 -15.86 -11.41
CA ALA A 145 -1.02 -16.49 -11.61
C ALA A 145 -1.90 -15.71 -12.60
N ILE A 146 -1.92 -14.38 -12.50
CA ILE A 146 -2.66 -13.49 -13.41
C ILE A 146 -2.09 -13.59 -14.83
N ALA A 147 -0.76 -13.57 -14.99
CA ALA A 147 -0.10 -13.67 -16.28
C ALA A 147 -0.37 -15.03 -16.95
N CYS A 148 -0.22 -16.14 -16.21
CA CYS A 148 -0.50 -17.48 -16.71
C CYS A 148 -1.97 -17.70 -17.07
N SER A 149 -2.89 -16.93 -16.47
CA SER A 149 -4.32 -17.04 -16.71
C SER A 149 -4.88 -15.95 -17.63
N ALA A 150 -4.00 -15.16 -18.26
CA ALA A 150 -4.36 -14.00 -19.09
C ALA A 150 -5.37 -13.04 -18.41
N GLY A 151 -5.29 -12.90 -17.08
CA GLY A 151 -6.20 -12.04 -16.30
C GLY A 151 -7.32 -12.77 -15.57
N LEU A 152 -7.60 -14.05 -15.84
CA LEU A 152 -8.74 -14.75 -15.24
C LEU A 152 -8.62 -14.92 -13.72
N LEU A 153 -7.39 -14.98 -13.18
CA LEU A 153 -7.15 -15.17 -11.74
C LEU A 153 -7.02 -13.86 -10.95
N ILE A 154 -7.40 -12.71 -11.51
CA ILE A 154 -7.52 -11.44 -10.75
C ILE A 154 -8.37 -11.59 -9.47
N PRO A 155 -9.62 -12.12 -9.51
CA PRO A 155 -10.45 -12.24 -8.30
C PRO A 155 -9.81 -13.15 -7.24
N TRP A 156 -9.15 -14.23 -7.66
CA TRP A 156 -8.43 -15.14 -6.76
C TRP A 156 -7.27 -14.43 -6.06
N ALA A 157 -6.48 -13.64 -6.80
CA ALA A 157 -5.37 -12.86 -6.25
C ALA A 157 -5.84 -11.83 -5.22
N VAL A 158 -7.00 -11.18 -5.46
CA VAL A 158 -7.62 -10.24 -4.52
C VAL A 158 -8.01 -10.95 -3.22
N ILE A 159 -8.75 -12.06 -3.30
CA ILE A 159 -9.18 -12.82 -2.11
C ILE A 159 -7.97 -13.31 -1.32
N ARG A 160 -6.96 -13.85 -1.99
CA ARG A 160 -5.74 -14.35 -1.34
C ARG A 160 -5.00 -13.24 -0.58
N THR A 161 -4.97 -12.03 -1.15
CA THR A 161 -4.37 -10.84 -0.52
C THR A 161 -5.17 -10.40 0.70
N LEU A 162 -6.50 -10.35 0.59
CA LEU A 162 -7.39 -9.96 1.69
C LEU A 162 -7.30 -10.94 2.86
N ARG A 163 -7.32 -12.26 2.58
CA ARG A 163 -7.14 -13.30 3.61
C ARG A 163 -5.84 -13.12 4.38
N TYR A 164 -4.74 -12.82 3.69
CA TYR A 164 -3.46 -12.56 4.35
C TYR A 164 -3.51 -11.30 5.22
N ARG A 165 -4.16 -10.23 4.74
CA ARG A 165 -4.29 -8.98 5.53
C ARG A 165 -5.11 -9.19 6.79
N LEU A 166 -6.25 -9.87 6.67
CA LEU A 166 -7.13 -10.17 7.80
C LEU A 166 -6.45 -11.08 8.83
N ALA A 167 -5.70 -12.09 8.39
CA ALA A 167 -4.99 -12.99 9.29
C ALA A 167 -3.88 -12.31 10.13
N ASN A 168 -3.35 -11.17 9.67
CA ASN A 168 -2.34 -10.40 10.42
C ASN A 168 -2.92 -9.11 11.03
N PHE A 169 -4.24 -8.98 11.02
CA PHE A 169 -4.96 -7.90 11.67
C PHE A 169 -5.63 -8.44 12.93
N SER A 170 -5.19 -7.95 14.08
CA SER A 170 -5.71 -8.36 15.39
C SER A 170 -6.29 -7.16 16.12
N MET A 171 -7.49 -7.32 16.66
CA MET A 171 -8.12 -6.38 17.58
C MET A 171 -7.93 -6.89 19.00
N ILE A 172 -7.16 -6.15 19.80
CA ILE A 172 -6.91 -6.45 21.20
C ILE A 172 -7.94 -5.66 22.01
N VAL A 173 -8.92 -6.38 22.56
CA VAL A 173 -9.97 -5.83 23.40
C VAL A 173 -9.48 -5.87 24.85
N ALA A 174 -9.07 -4.72 25.39
CA ALA A 174 -8.64 -4.55 26.76
C ALA A 174 -9.82 -4.06 27.61
N GLY A 175 -10.75 -4.97 27.93
CA GLY A 175 -11.94 -4.72 28.75
C GLY A 175 -13.23 -5.14 28.06
N SER A 176 -14.28 -5.47 28.81
CA SER A 176 -15.58 -5.79 28.22
C SER A 176 -16.05 -4.60 27.38
N PRO A 177 -16.35 -4.76 26.09
CA PRO A 177 -16.99 -3.72 25.31
C PRO A 177 -18.42 -3.63 25.84
N VAL A 178 -18.62 -2.89 26.93
CA VAL A 178 -19.96 -2.52 27.39
C VAL A 178 -20.51 -1.65 26.28
N HIS A 179 -21.33 -2.27 25.45
CA HIS A 179 -22.22 -1.64 24.49
C HIS A 179 -23.06 -0.61 25.25
N HIS A 180 -22.52 0.59 25.42
CA HIS A 180 -23.35 1.75 25.66
C HIS A 180 -24.00 2.05 24.29
N MET A 181 -25.05 1.30 23.97
CA MET A 181 -26.02 1.74 22.96
C MET A 181 -26.50 3.10 23.46
N ASN A 182 -26.19 4.14 22.68
CA ASN A 182 -26.60 5.47 23.02
C ASN A 182 -28.14 5.50 22.98
N PRO A 183 -28.84 5.72 24.11
CA PRO A 183 -30.31 5.78 24.13
C PRO A 183 -30.87 6.99 23.35
N SER A 184 -30.00 7.88 22.85
CA SER A 184 -30.36 9.02 22.00
C SER A 184 -30.18 8.78 20.49
N LEU A 185 -29.67 7.61 20.06
CA LEU A 185 -29.74 7.23 18.65
C LEU A 185 -31.13 6.68 18.36
N ALA A 186 -31.97 7.47 17.68
CA ALA A 186 -33.27 7.03 17.20
C ALA A 186 -33.12 5.71 16.42
N PRO A 187 -34.05 4.74 16.56
CA PRO A 187 -34.01 3.51 15.78
C PRO A 187 -34.07 3.88 14.30
N VAL A 188 -32.93 3.76 13.61
CA VAL A 188 -32.86 3.98 12.17
C VAL A 188 -33.62 2.82 11.53
N GLY A 189 -34.82 3.12 11.05
CA GLY A 189 -35.65 2.14 10.36
C GLY A 189 -34.97 1.70 9.07
N ALA A 190 -35.14 0.42 8.70
CA ALA A 190 -34.56 -0.16 7.49
C ALA A 190 -34.80 0.72 6.24
N SER A 191 -35.95 1.38 6.14
CA SER A 191 -36.29 2.30 5.05
C SER A 191 -35.35 3.52 4.93
N SER A 192 -34.85 4.06 6.04
CA SER A 192 -33.90 5.20 6.03
C SER A 192 -32.50 4.77 5.59
N GLN A 193 -32.13 3.51 5.87
CA GLN A 193 -30.85 2.94 5.45
C GLN A 193 -30.84 2.63 3.95
N GLU A 194 -31.94 2.07 3.43
CA GLU A 194 -32.14 1.86 1.99
C GLU A 194 -32.19 3.19 1.21
N LEU A 195 -32.83 4.23 1.77
CA LEU A 195 -32.85 5.56 1.16
C LEU A 195 -31.45 6.19 1.15
N GLY A 196 -30.66 5.99 2.22
CA GLY A 196 -29.28 6.43 2.31
C GLY A 196 -28.37 5.77 1.28
N ASP A 197 -28.52 4.46 1.04
CA ASP A 197 -27.78 3.74 0.00
C ASP A 197 -28.20 4.18 -1.42
N PHE A 198 -29.48 4.53 -1.64
CA PHE A 198 -29.93 5.10 -2.91
C PHE A 198 -29.31 6.48 -3.19
N PHE A 199 -29.06 7.27 -2.15
CA PHE A 199 -28.43 8.59 -2.26
C PHE A 199 -26.91 8.59 -2.13
N ASN A 200 -26.28 7.44 -1.79
CA ASN A 200 -24.84 7.26 -1.79
C ASN A 200 -24.31 7.12 -3.24
N VAL A 201 -24.59 8.13 -4.06
CA VAL A 201 -23.96 8.32 -5.36
C VAL A 201 -22.50 8.64 -5.09
N ASP A 202 -21.63 7.71 -5.48
CA ASP A 202 -20.17 7.76 -5.32
C ASP A 202 -19.61 8.97 -6.10
N VAL A 203 -19.68 10.17 -5.52
CA VAL A 203 -18.93 11.35 -5.96
C VAL A 203 -17.50 11.22 -5.46
N GLY A 204 -16.82 10.19 -5.97
CA GLY A 204 -15.39 9.99 -5.83
C GLY A 204 -14.65 11.06 -6.62
N VAL A 205 -14.02 11.99 -5.88
CA VAL A 205 -12.89 12.79 -6.37
C VAL A 205 -11.58 12.01 -6.27
#